data_AF-A0A7V0JH47-F1
#
_entry.id   AF-A0A7V0JH47-F1
#
_cell.length_a   1.000
_cell.length_b   1.000
_cell.length_c   1.000
_cell.angle_alpha   90.00
_cell.angle_beta   90.00
_cell.angle_gamma   90.00
#
_symmetry.space_group_name_H-M   'P 1'
#
loop_
_entity.id
_entity.type
_entity.pdbx_description
1 polymer ?
#
loop_
_entity_poly.entity_id
_entity_poly.type
_entity_poly.pdbx_seq_one_letter_code
_entity_poly.pdbx_strand_id
1 'polypeptide(L)'
;IIQAKSRLREAMKNVKAQQEGVQLARKGLEIAEVRYENGLATQLEVLDAQVALNQANTNELSAYYDAITAKADLEKAMGKF
;
A
#
# COMPACT_ATOMS: atom_id res chain seq x y z
N ILE A 1 -18.90 -19.63 -2.34
CA ILE A 1 -17.55 -20.01 -1.81
C ILE A 1 -16.43 -19.74 -2.83
N ILE A 2 -16.46 -20.31 -4.06
CA ILE A 2 -15.37 -20.13 -5.05
C ILE A 2 -15.08 -18.65 -5.34
N GLN A 3 -16.12 -17.84 -5.59
CA GLN A 3 -15.96 -16.41 -5.84
C GLN A 3 -15.35 -15.65 -4.64
N ALA A 4 -15.83 -15.90 -3.42
CA ALA A 4 -15.28 -15.28 -2.20
C ALA A 4 -13.79 -15.66 -1.98
N LYS A 5 -13.42 -16.92 -2.27
CA LYS A 5 -12.03 -17.38 -2.19
C LYS A 5 -11.13 -16.70 -3.24
N SER A 6 -11.65 -16.47 -4.45
CA SER A 6 -10.91 -15.72 -5.48
C SER A 6 -10.69 -14.27 -5.07
N ARG A 7 -11.74 -13.61 -4.56
CA ARG A 7 -11.66 -12.22 -4.08
C ARG A 7 -10.64 -12.05 -2.96
N LEU A 8 -10.61 -12.95 -1.97
CA LEU A 8 -9.60 -12.92 -0.91
C LEU A 8 -8.18 -13.07 -1.48
N ARG A 9 -7.99 -13.99 -2.44
CA ARG A 9 -6.68 -14.18 -3.07
C ARG A 9 -6.23 -12.94 -3.84
N GLU A 10 -7.12 -12.29 -4.56
CA GLU A 10 -6.85 -11.04 -5.28
C GLU A 10 -6.53 -9.90 -4.32
N ALA A 11 -7.33 -9.74 -3.26
CA ALA A 11 -7.08 -8.73 -2.23
C ALA A 11 -5.71 -8.92 -1.56
N MET A 12 -5.33 -10.16 -1.22
CA MET A 12 -3.99 -10.45 -0.67
C MET A 12 -2.86 -10.13 -1.65
N LYS A 13 -3.05 -10.39 -2.95
CA LYS A 13 -2.08 -9.98 -3.98
C LYS A 13 -1.97 -8.46 -4.07
N ASN A 14 -3.09 -7.76 -4.00
CA ASN A 14 -3.11 -6.30 -4.00
C ASN A 14 -2.39 -5.73 -2.76
N VAL A 15 -2.60 -6.28 -1.56
CA VAL A 15 -1.86 -5.91 -0.35
C VAL A 15 -0.35 -5.99 -0.58
N LYS A 16 0.12 -7.11 -1.16
CA LYS A 16 1.54 -7.27 -1.46
C LYS A 16 2.06 -6.22 -2.46
N ALA A 17 1.28 -5.91 -3.49
CA ALA A 17 1.65 -4.87 -4.44
C ALA A 17 1.72 -3.47 -3.79
N GLN A 18 0.78 -3.15 -2.88
CA GLN A 18 0.81 -1.87 -2.16
C GLN A 18 1.97 -1.79 -1.17
N GLN A 19 2.32 -2.89 -0.49
CA GLN A 19 3.52 -2.99 0.34
C GLN A 19 4.78 -2.67 -0.46
N GLU A 20 4.93 -3.26 -1.66
CA GLU A 20 6.05 -2.97 -2.56
C GLU A 20 6.05 -1.49 -3.01
N GLY A 21 4.87 -0.92 -3.26
CA GLY A 21 4.69 0.50 -3.57
C GLY A 21 5.13 1.43 -2.44
N VAL A 22 4.80 1.11 -1.19
CA VAL A 22 5.26 1.85 0.00
C VAL A 22 6.78 1.81 0.12
N GLN A 23 7.38 0.63 -0.10
CA GLN A 23 8.85 0.50 -0.06
C GLN A 23 9.53 1.32 -1.15
N LEU A 24 8.95 1.37 -2.35
CA LEU A 24 9.46 2.20 -3.43
C LEU A 24 9.35 3.70 -3.10
N ALA A 25 8.20 4.16 -2.61
CA ALA A 25 7.99 5.56 -2.25
C ALA A 25 8.92 5.99 -1.11
N ARG A 26 9.18 5.12 -0.14
CA ARG A 26 10.13 5.35 0.96
C ARG A 26 11.55 5.57 0.44
N LYS A 27 12.01 4.71 -0.48
CA LYS A 27 13.33 4.89 -1.14
C LYS A 27 13.38 6.19 -1.94
N GLY A 28 12.28 6.56 -2.60
CA GLY A 28 12.18 7.83 -3.32
C GLY A 28 12.36 9.04 -2.40
N LEU A 29 11.74 9.02 -1.22
CA LEU A 29 11.93 10.04 -0.19
C LEU A 29 13.38 10.09 0.31
N GLU A 30 13.98 8.94 0.65
CA GLU A 30 15.38 8.87 1.09
C GLU A 30 16.34 9.48 0.05
N ILE A 31 16.13 9.19 -1.24
CA ILE A 31 16.92 9.79 -2.32
C ILE A 31 16.71 11.30 -2.40
N ALA A 32 15.48 11.78 -2.26
CA ALA A 32 15.17 13.21 -2.29
C ALA A 32 15.82 13.96 -1.12
N GLU A 33 15.79 13.38 0.08
CA GLU A 33 16.44 13.91 1.28
C GLU A 33 17.96 14.01 1.09
N VAL A 34 18.60 12.92 0.64
CA VAL A 34 20.06 12.92 0.37
C VAL A 34 20.43 13.96 -0.69
N ARG A 35 19.64 14.08 -1.78
CA ARG A 35 19.89 15.11 -2.80
C ARG A 35 19.73 16.52 -2.22
N TYR A 36 18.73 16.75 -1.37
CA TYR A 36 18.51 18.05 -0.73
C TYR A 36 19.68 18.42 0.18
N GLU A 37 20.16 17.49 1.02
CA GLU A 37 21.33 17.68 1.87
C GLU A 37 22.60 18.05 1.10
N ASN A 38 22.74 17.53 -0.12
CA ASN A 38 23.85 17.83 -1.03
C ASN A 38 23.61 19.07 -1.92
N GLY A 39 22.50 19.79 -1.73
CA GLY A 39 22.13 20.97 -2.54
C GLY A 39 21.73 20.64 -3.98
N LEU A 40 21.40 19.38 -4.26
CA LEU A 40 21.02 18.85 -5.58
C LEU A 40 19.51 18.68 -5.77
N ALA A 41 18.72 18.98 -4.74
CA ALA A 41 17.26 19.02 -4.79
C ALA A 41 16.74 20.18 -3.93
N THR A 42 15.50 20.55 -4.18
CA THR A 42 14.78 21.59 -3.44
C THR A 42 13.97 21.00 -2.28
N GLN A 43 13.62 21.84 -1.31
CA GLN A 43 12.71 21.45 -0.23
C GLN A 43 11.33 21.01 -0.75
N LEU A 44 10.90 21.56 -1.90
CA LEU A 44 9.65 21.18 -2.55
C LEU A 44 9.68 19.74 -3.07
N GLU A 45 10.78 19.31 -3.70
CA GLU A 45 10.94 17.92 -4.16
C GLU A 45 10.90 16.91 -3.00
N VAL A 46 11.47 17.26 -1.84
CA VAL A 46 11.37 16.43 -0.62
C VAL A 46 9.93 16.34 -0.14
N LEU A 47 9.20 17.47 -0.13
CA LEU A 47 7.80 17.50 0.27
C LEU A 47 6.92 16.66 -0.67
N ASP A 48 7.15 16.75 -1.98
CA ASP A 48 6.44 15.94 -2.97
C ASP A 48 6.69 14.45 -2.77
N ALA A 49 7.94 14.05 -2.48
CA ALA A 49 8.27 12.66 -2.16
C ALA A 49 7.60 12.18 -0.87
N GLN A 50 7.49 13.06 0.15
CA GLN A 50 6.79 12.75 1.39
C GLN A 50 5.28 12.58 1.18
N VAL A 51 4.67 13.42 0.33
CA VAL A 51 3.26 13.28 -0.09
C VAL A 51 3.05 11.96 -0.83
N ALA A 52 3.95 11.60 -1.74
CA ALA A 52 3.89 10.32 -2.46
C ALA A 52 3.96 9.11 -1.50
N LEU A 53 4.85 9.15 -0.50
CA LEU A 53 4.92 8.12 0.54
C LEU A 53 3.62 8.04 1.36
N ASN A 54 3.05 9.19 1.74
CA ASN A 54 1.79 9.22 2.48
C ASN A 54 0.63 8.65 1.67
N GLN A 55 0.57 8.93 0.36
CA GLN A 55 -0.41 8.34 -0.53
C GLN A 55 -0.23 6.82 -0.66
N ALA A 56 1.01 6.34 -0.80
CA ALA A 56 1.30 4.91 -0.85
C ALA A 56 0.85 4.19 0.44
N ASN A 57 1.12 4.77 1.61
CA ASN A 57 0.67 4.23 2.90
C ASN A 57 -0.87 4.18 2.99
N THR A 58 -1.55 5.21 2.49
CA THR A 58 -3.03 5.26 2.46
C THR A 58 -3.60 4.15 1.56
N ASN A 59 -2.97 3.91 0.41
CA ASN A 59 -3.36 2.84 -0.51
C ASN A 59 -3.12 1.45 0.11
N GLU A 60 -2.01 1.26 0.82
CA GLU A 60 -1.71 0.01 1.55
C GLU A 60 -2.76 -0.27 2.63
N LEU A 61 -3.10 0.74 3.43
CA LEU A 61 -4.15 0.63 4.46
C LEU A 61 -5.49 0.22 3.86
N SER A 62 -5.86 0.83 2.73
CA SER A 62 -7.09 0.52 2.01
C SER A 62 -7.09 -0.94 1.51
N ALA A 63 -5.95 -1.41 0.97
CA ALA A 63 -5.81 -2.79 0.53
C ALA A 63 -5.93 -3.80 1.68
N TYR A 64 -5.39 -3.50 2.88
CA TYR A 64 -5.60 -4.35 4.05
C TYR A 64 -7.07 -4.42 4.46
N TYR A 65 -7.77 -3.28 4.45
CA TYR A 65 -9.19 -3.23 4.76
C TYR A 65 -10.02 -4.11 3.80
N ASP A 66 -9.73 -4.02 2.51
CA ASP A 66 -10.37 -4.86 1.48
C ASP A 66 -10.09 -6.35 1.70
N ALA A 67 -8.85 -6.71 2.06
CA ALA A 67 -8.48 -8.09 2.35
C ALA A 67 -9.19 -8.65 3.59
N ILE A 68 -9.34 -7.84 4.65
CA ILE A 68 -10.10 -8.20 5.85
C ILE A 68 -11.57 -8.44 5.50
N THR A 69 -12.18 -7.52 4.73
CA THR A 69 -13.57 -7.64 4.28
C THR A 69 -13.77 -8.90 3.43
N ALA A 70 -12.87 -9.16 2.47
CA ALA A 70 -12.93 -10.35 1.63
C ALA A 70 -12.78 -11.66 2.43
N LYS A 71 -12.02 -11.63 3.54
CA LYS A 71 -11.90 -12.76 4.45
C LYS A 71 -13.21 -13.00 5.21
N ALA A 72 -13.82 -11.96 5.75
CA ALA A 72 -15.10 -12.06 6.44
C ALA A 72 -16.21 -12.60 5.52
N ASP A 73 -16.26 -12.14 4.26
CA ASP A 73 -17.19 -12.64 3.25
C ASP A 73 -17.00 -14.14 2.95
N LEU A 74 -15.74 -14.61 2.94
CA LEU A 74 -15.43 -16.02 2.76
C LEU A 74 -15.89 -16.85 3.96
N GLU A 75 -15.62 -16.39 5.18
CA GLU A 75 -16.07 -17.04 6.41
C GLU A 75 -17.61 -17.16 6.45
N LYS A 76 -18.31 -16.09 6.06
CA LYS A 76 -19.77 -16.08 5.88
C LYS A 76 -20.23 -17.12 4.87
N ALA A 77 -19.61 -17.13 3.68
CA ALA A 77 -19.96 -18.06 2.63
C ALA A 77 -19.67 -19.53 2.99
N MET A 78 -18.79 -19.77 3.95
CA MET A 78 -18.47 -21.09 4.50
C MET A 78 -19.36 -21.48 5.69
N GLY A 79 -20.29 -20.61 6.11
CA GLY A 79 -21.17 -20.87 7.25
C GLY A 79 -20.45 -20.81 8.60
N LYS A 80 -19.28 -20.18 8.66
CA LYS A 80 -18.56 -19.91 9.91
C LYS A 80 -18.98 -18.53 10.41
N PHE A 81 -20.04 -18.49 11.22
CA PHE A 81 -20.50 -17.33 11.98
C PHE A 81 -20.84 -17.78 13.40
#